data_AF-A0A7Z7BHG7-F1
#
_entry.id   AF-A0A7Z7BHG7-F1
#
_cell.length_a   1.000
_cell.length_b   1.000
_cell.length_c   1.000
_cell.angle_alpha   90.00
_cell.angle_beta   90.00
_cell.angle_gamma   90.00
#
_symmetry.space_group_name_H-M   'P 1'
#
loop_
_entity.id
_entity.type
_entity.pdbx_description
1 polymer ?
#
loop_
_entity_poly.entity_id
_entity_poly.type
_entity_poly.pdbx_seq_one_letter_code
_entity_poly.pdbx_strand_id
1 'polypeptide(L)'
;MLKADIDRNFERWWKSRSEAVNGDKESYRDAFTAGCVFVEQKKFKSYRFQAGRWRVSVEATSYRDAKIIAVAKLNQRAERLSASPPTGGWKLERLADDLQSMKGP
;
A
#
# COMPACT_ATOMS: atom_id res chain seq x y z
N MET A 1 -12.23 -0.35 9.50
CA MET A 1 -12.46 -1.77 9.15
C MET A 1 -13.39 -2.32 10.19
N LEU A 2 -14.46 -3.02 9.78
CA LEU A 2 -15.38 -3.62 10.75
C LEU A 2 -14.70 -4.84 11.38
N LYS A 3 -14.98 -5.14 12.66
CA LYS A 3 -14.45 -6.33 13.35
C LYS A 3 -14.61 -7.62 12.52
N ALA A 4 -15.77 -7.77 11.87
CA ALA A 4 -16.08 -8.90 11.00
C ALA A 4 -15.13 -9.00 9.78
N ASP A 5 -14.66 -7.88 9.23
CA ASP A 5 -13.68 -7.88 8.13
C ASP A 5 -12.30 -8.32 8.61
N ILE A 6 -11.89 -7.90 9.82
CA ILE A 6 -10.63 -8.32 10.45
C ILE A 6 -10.63 -9.84 10.64
N ASP A 7 -11.70 -10.37 11.20
CA ASP A 7 -11.87 -11.80 11.47
C ASP A 7 -11.85 -12.63 10.19
N ARG A 8 -12.58 -12.20 9.15
CA ARG A 8 -12.59 -12.88 7.85
C ARG A 8 -11.20 -12.88 7.20
N ASN A 9 -10.48 -11.76 7.27
CA ASN A 9 -9.13 -11.65 6.71
C ASN A 9 -8.12 -12.50 7.50
N PHE A 10 -8.25 -12.55 8.83
CA PHE A 10 -7.44 -13.42 9.68
C PHE A 10 -7.63 -14.90 9.32
N GLU A 11 -8.87 -15.37 9.18
CA GLU A 11 -9.13 -16.77 8.81
C GLU A 11 -8.56 -17.14 7.44
N ARG A 12 -8.66 -16.24 6.46
CA ARG A 12 -8.07 -16.45 5.13
C ARG A 12 -6.55 -16.55 5.20
N TRP A 13 -5.91 -15.66 5.95
CA TRP A 13 -4.48 -15.67 6.16
C TRP A 13 -4.03 -16.94 6.93
N TRP A 14 -4.73 -17.29 8.01
CA TRP A 14 -4.45 -18.48 8.82
C TRP A 14 -4.48 -19.76 7.98
N LYS A 15 -5.50 -19.92 7.12
CA LYS A 15 -5.64 -21.07 6.20
C LYS A 15 -4.58 -21.12 5.10
N SER A 16 -3.91 -20.01 4.79
CA SER A 16 -2.85 -19.94 3.78
C SER A 16 -1.46 -20.27 4.32
N ARG A 17 -1.31 -20.46 5.64
CA ARG A 17 -0.01 -20.81 6.24
C ARG A 17 0.30 -22.29 6.04
N SER A 18 1.59 -22.60 5.88
CA SER A 18 2.06 -23.99 6.01
C SER A 18 2.05 -24.42 7.48
N GLU A 19 1.86 -25.72 7.73
CA GLU A 19 1.79 -26.33 9.07
C GLU A 19 3.07 -26.12 9.91
N ALA A 20 4.16 -25.66 9.28
CA ALA A 20 5.46 -25.48 9.91
C ALA A 20 5.54 -24.32 10.91
N VAL A 21 4.45 -23.59 11.17
CA VAL A 21 4.50 -22.48 12.12
C VAL A 21 3.93 -22.83 13.48
N ASN A 22 4.84 -22.86 14.45
CA ASN A 22 4.53 -23.11 15.86
C ASN A 22 3.82 -21.90 16.49
N GLY A 23 2.72 -22.17 17.20
CA GLY A 23 1.99 -21.20 18.03
C GLY A 23 0.48 -21.40 17.97
N ASP A 24 -0.23 -21.03 19.03
CA ASP A 24 -1.68 -21.15 19.08
C ASP A 24 -2.39 -20.09 18.22
N LYS A 25 -3.57 -20.45 17.72
CA LYS A 25 -4.36 -19.61 16.80
C LYS A 25 -4.79 -18.29 17.46
N GLU A 26 -5.01 -18.27 18.77
CA GLU A 26 -5.49 -17.08 19.50
C GLU A 26 -4.42 -16.00 19.60
N SER A 27 -3.20 -16.35 19.98
CA SER A 27 -2.04 -15.45 20.05
C SER A 27 -1.76 -14.79 18.70
N TYR A 28 -1.88 -15.54 17.59
CA TYR A 28 -1.75 -14.98 16.25
C TYR A 28 -2.91 -14.06 15.86
N ARG A 29 -4.11 -14.35 16.35
CA ARG A 29 -5.29 -13.49 16.11
C ARG A 29 -5.15 -12.16 16.82
N ASP A 30 -4.63 -12.16 18.04
CA ASP A 30 -4.36 -10.94 18.80
C ASP A 30 -3.28 -10.10 18.12
N ALA A 31 -2.18 -10.73 17.70
CA ALA A 31 -1.12 -10.05 16.95
C ALA A 31 -1.63 -9.47 15.61
N PHE A 32 -2.45 -10.23 14.88
CA PHE A 32 -3.05 -9.78 13.61
C PHE A 32 -4.00 -8.59 13.85
N THR A 33 -4.85 -8.68 14.86
CA THR A 33 -5.79 -7.62 15.23
C THR A 33 -5.07 -6.34 15.65
N ALA A 34 -4.03 -6.46 16.49
CA ALA A 34 -3.17 -5.35 16.87
C ALA A 34 -2.51 -4.70 15.64
N GLY A 35 -2.03 -5.51 14.69
CA GLY A 35 -1.51 -5.04 13.41
C GLY A 35 -2.54 -4.26 12.58
N CYS A 36 -3.78 -4.77 12.49
CA CYS A 36 -4.87 -4.07 11.80
C CYS A 36 -5.21 -2.73 12.46
N VAL A 37 -5.39 -2.72 13.78
CA VAL A 37 -5.67 -1.49 14.55
C VAL A 37 -4.53 -0.49 14.41
N PHE A 38 -3.28 -0.94 14.45
CA PHE A 38 -2.12 -0.08 14.23
C PHE A 38 -2.13 0.57 12.84
N VAL A 39 -2.50 -0.17 11.79
CA VAL A 39 -2.64 0.38 10.44
C VAL A 39 -3.81 1.38 10.35
N GLU A 40 -4.94 1.13 11.01
CA GLU A 40 -6.07 2.06 11.05
C GLU A 40 -5.75 3.37 11.76
N GLN A 41 -4.98 3.30 12.84
CA GLN A 41 -4.56 4.49 13.59
C GLN A 41 -3.57 5.35 12.81
N LYS A 42 -2.90 4.79 11.80
CA LYS A 42 -1.97 5.56 10.97
C LYS A 42 -2.74 6.45 10.01
N LYS A 43 -2.52 7.76 10.13
CA LYS A 43 -2.99 8.74 9.14
C LYS A 43 -2.24 8.51 7.84
N PHE A 44 -2.92 7.90 6.88
CA PHE A 44 -2.44 7.81 5.51
C PHE A 44 -2.33 9.22 4.93
N LYS A 45 -1.20 9.50 4.29
CA LYS A 45 -0.99 10.72 3.51
C LYS A 45 -1.01 10.35 2.03
N SER A 46 -1.56 11.23 1.22
CA SER A 46 -1.45 11.11 -0.23
C SER A 46 -0.05 11.54 -0.66
N TYR A 47 0.55 10.78 -1.57
CA TYR A 47 1.83 11.08 -2.20
C TYR A 47 1.66 10.97 -3.71
N ARG A 48 2.16 11.96 -4.43
CA ARG A 48 2.21 11.97 -5.88
C ARG A 48 3.63 11.78 -6.39
N PHE A 49 3.77 10.88 -7.34
CA PHE A 49 5.02 10.60 -8.01
C PHE A 49 4.88 10.71 -9.53
N GLN A 50 5.97 11.12 -10.17
CA GLN A 50 6.14 11.09 -11.61
C GLN A 50 7.31 10.18 -11.98
N ALA A 51 7.14 9.36 -13.01
CA ALA A 51 8.17 8.55 -13.62
C ALA A 51 8.10 8.71 -15.14
N GLY A 52 8.98 9.55 -15.69
CA GLY A 52 8.88 9.98 -17.09
C GLY A 52 7.52 10.63 -17.37
N ARG A 53 6.73 10.02 -18.27
CA ARG A 53 5.38 10.49 -18.62
C ARG A 53 4.26 9.98 -17.70
N TRP A 54 4.55 9.06 -16.76
CA TRP A 54 3.53 8.48 -15.90
C TRP A 54 3.46 9.19 -14.57
N ARG A 55 2.24 9.58 -14.17
CA ARG A 55 1.95 10.10 -12.84
C ARG A 55 1.15 9.06 -12.05
N VAL A 56 1.47 8.92 -10.77
CA VAL A 56 0.80 7.99 -9.86
C VAL A 56 0.59 8.64 -8.50
N SER A 57 -0.64 8.53 -7.99
CA SER A 57 -1.01 8.91 -6.63
C SER A 57 -1.16 7.66 -5.77
N VAL A 58 -0.59 7.69 -4.58
CA VAL A 58 -0.64 6.60 -3.60
C VAL A 58 -0.91 7.14 -2.21
N GLU A 59 -1.67 6.40 -1.43
CA GLU A 59 -1.84 6.66 -0.01
C GLU A 59 -0.89 5.77 0.77
N ALA A 60 -0.14 6.35 1.70
CA ALA A 60 0.81 5.60 2.50
C ALA A 60 1.03 6.24 3.87
N THR A 61 1.53 5.46 4.80
CA THR A 61 1.83 5.95 6.15
C THR A 61 3.20 6.62 6.25
N SER A 62 4.07 6.36 5.28
CA SER A 62 5.40 6.97 5.16
C SER A 62 5.77 7.21 3.70
N TYR A 63 6.71 8.12 3.45
CA TYR A 63 7.24 8.37 2.11
C TYR A 63 7.94 7.15 1.51
N ARG A 64 8.58 6.32 2.34
CA ARG A 64 9.24 5.08 1.91
C ARG A 64 8.22 4.08 1.40
N ASP A 65 7.15 3.85 2.16
CA ASP A 65 6.06 2.95 1.75
C ASP A 65 5.38 3.47 0.48
N ALA A 66 5.20 4.80 0.39
CA ALA A 66 4.65 5.44 -0.79
C ALA A 66 5.47 5.13 -2.06
N LYS A 67 6.81 5.18 -1.99
CA LYS A 67 7.67 4.81 -3.12
C LYS A 67 7.49 3.36 -3.55
N ILE A 68 7.41 2.43 -2.59
CA ILE A 68 7.22 1.00 -2.86
C ILE A 68 5.89 0.76 -3.57
N ILE A 69 4.80 1.35 -3.05
CA ILE A 69 3.47 1.24 -3.64
C ILE A 69 3.43 1.89 -5.03
N ALA A 70 4.10 3.03 -5.21
CA ALA A 70 4.18 3.72 -6.50
C ALA A 70 4.88 2.86 -7.56
N VAL A 71 6.02 2.23 -7.22
CA VAL A 71 6.71 1.28 -8.10
C VAL A 71 5.79 0.12 -8.49
N ALA A 72 5.11 -0.49 -7.52
CA ALA A 72 4.19 -1.61 -7.78
C ALA A 72 3.06 -1.21 -8.75
N LYS A 73 2.45 -0.03 -8.56
CA LYS A 73 1.43 0.49 -9.48
C LYS A 73 1.97 0.77 -10.88
N LEU A 74 3.20 1.27 -11.00
CA LEU A 74 3.83 1.52 -12.31
C LEU A 74 4.15 0.20 -13.02
N ASN A 75 4.61 -0.83 -12.31
CA ASN A 75 4.79 -2.18 -12.87
C ASN A 75 3.46 -2.74 -13.37
N GLN A 76 2.41 -2.70 -12.55
CA GLN A 76 1.08 -3.15 -12.94
C GLN A 76 0.55 -2.40 -14.17
N ARG A 77 0.81 -1.08 -14.26
CA ARG A 77 0.43 -0.28 -15.42
C ARG A 77 1.24 -0.66 -16.67
N ALA A 78 2.53 -0.95 -16.53
CA ALA A 78 3.37 -1.39 -17.63
C ALA A 78 2.89 -2.73 -18.18
N GLU A 79 2.67 -3.71 -17.31
CA GLU A 79 2.11 -5.01 -17.67
C GLU A 79 0.78 -4.86 -18.42
N ARG A 80 -0.15 -4.05 -17.90
CA ARG A 80 -1.45 -3.80 -18.56
C ARG A 80 -1.31 -3.18 -19.95
N LEU A 81 -0.27 -2.40 -20.19
CA LEU A 81 0.01 -1.76 -21.47
C LEU A 81 0.95 -2.60 -22.36
N SER A 82 1.26 -3.84 -21.96
CA SER A 82 2.27 -4.69 -22.62
C SER A 82 3.61 -3.97 -22.80
N ALA A 83 3.94 -3.07 -21.88
CA ALA A 83 5.19 -2.36 -21.81
C ALA A 83 6.10 -3.02 -20.76
N SER A 84 7.40 -2.95 -20.96
CA SER A 84 8.37 -3.42 -19.96
C SER A 84 8.73 -2.31 -18.97
N PRO A 85 8.94 -2.63 -17.67
CA PRO A 85 9.57 -1.70 -16.75
C PRO A 85 10.95 -1.26 -17.25
N PRO A 86 11.42 -0.04 -16.91
CA PRO A 86 12.76 0.40 -17.26
C PRO A 86 13.84 -0.51 -16.64
N THR A 87 14.91 -0.82 -17.37
CA THR A 87 16.01 -1.69 -16.89
C THR A 87 16.66 -1.20 -15.59
N GLY A 88 16.71 0.12 -15.37
CA GLY A 88 17.21 0.75 -14.14
C GLY A 88 16.14 1.00 -13.06
N GLY A 89 14.93 0.47 -13.24
CA GLY A 89 13.78 0.75 -12.39
C GLY A 89 13.13 2.12 -12.63
N TRP A 90 12.01 2.36 -11.96
CA TRP A 90 11.30 3.63 -12.06
C TRP A 90 12.04 4.75 -11.33
N LYS A 91 12.49 5.77 -12.07
CA LYS A 91 12.96 7.02 -11.47
C LYS A 91 11.76 7.82 -10.98
N LEU A 92 11.47 7.75 -9.69
CA LEU A 92 10.37 8.44 -9.04
C LEU A 92 10.77 9.85 -8.60
N GLU A 93 10.15 10.85 -9.21
CA GLU A 93 10.18 12.24 -8.76
C GLU A 93 8.94 12.53 -7.93
N ARG A 94 9.09 13.09 -6.73
CA ARG A 94 7.94 13.50 -5.91
C ARG A 94 7.39 14.79 -6.46
N LEU A 95 6.10 14.80 -6.78
CA LEU A 95 5.40 16.04 -7.11
C LEU A 95 4.97 16.72 -5.82
N ALA A 96 5.07 18.06 -5.78
CA ALA A 96 4.44 18.83 -4.71
C ALA A 96 2.94 18.51 -4.69
N ASP A 97 2.36 18.48 -3.50
CA ASP A 97 0.92 18.54 -3.41
C ASP A 97 0.51 19.88 -4.02
N ASP A 98 -0.23 19.85 -5.14
CA ASP A 98 -1.06 20.97 -5.53
C ASP A 98 -1.88 21.32 -4.29
N LEU A 99 -1.45 22.36 -3.58
CA LEU A 99 -2.36 23.35 -3.03
C LEU A 99 -3.18 23.82 -4.22
N GLN A 100 -4.23 23.07 -4.57
CA GLN A 100 -5.28 23.59 -5.42
C GLN A 100 -5.70 24.88 -4.75
N SER A 101 -5.41 25.97 -5.46
CA SER A 101 -5.84 27.32 -5.14
C SER A 101 -7.26 27.28 -4.57
N MET A 102 -7.39 27.63 -3.29
CA MET A 102 -8.58 28.33 -2.83
C MET A 102 -8.58 29.71 -3.52
N LYS A 103 -8.88 29.72 -4.81
CA LYS A 103 -9.41 30.88 -5.53
C LYS A 103 -10.79 30.45 -6.01
N GLY A 104 -11.78 30.65 -5.16
CA GLY A 104 -13.12 30.94 -5.63
C GLY A 104 -13.23 32.46 -5.87
N PRO A 105 -13.95 32.90 -6.91
CA PRO A 105 -14.32 34.30 -7.09
C PRO A 105 -15.23 34.81 -5.96
#